data_AF-A0A353TZ57-F1
#
_entry.id   AF-A0A353TZ57-F1
#
_cell.length_a   1.000
_cell.length_b   1.000
_cell.length_c   1.000
_cell.angle_alpha   90.00
_cell.angle_beta   90.00
_cell.angle_gamma   90.00
#
_symmetry.space_group_name_H-M   'P 1'
#
loop_
_entity.id
_entity.type
_entity.pdbx_description
1 polymer ?
#
loop_
_entity_poly.entity_id
_entity_poly.type
_entity_poly.pdbx_seq_one_letter_code
_entity_poly.pdbx_strand_id
1 'polypeptide(L)'
;VGITIDVRDQIINSLRGYLRSEKLGSYEMAGLDQIIDDINKVNINLTTIKLGDDGSENESSTEMAMIVSLVFALLTYMFVFIYGAQVMQGVMEEKTNRIIEVIVSSVKPFELMMGKILGIALVALTQVALWIVLTGIILSGVKMAFSSESDLASRMTGIEMATGNADATEAIAEQSNSFNYDKVMSNMESMNPVGTLILFLLYFLGGYMLYASLYAAIGAAVGNNTDTQQFMLPVTIPIILALYVAMAAFRNPHSDMVFWFSMIPFTSPIV
;
A
#
# COMPACT_ATOMS: atom_id res chain seq x y z
N VAL A 1 12.61 -21.11 44.42
CA VAL A 1 11.55 -20.61 43.52
C VAL A 1 11.89 -19.16 43.21
N GLY A 2 12.44 -18.90 42.02
CA GLY A 2 12.82 -17.53 41.62
C GLY A 2 11.58 -16.76 41.21
N ILE A 3 11.43 -15.53 41.70
CA ILE A 3 10.36 -14.63 41.26
C ILE A 3 10.66 -14.27 39.80
N THR A 4 9.72 -14.55 38.91
CA THR A 4 9.84 -14.23 37.48
C THR A 4 9.98 -12.72 37.27
N ILE A 5 10.73 -12.33 36.24
CA ILE A 5 11.02 -10.92 35.90
C ILE A 5 9.72 -10.10 35.79
N ASP A 6 8.66 -10.69 35.22
CA ASP A 6 7.36 -10.04 35.07
C ASP A 6 6.71 -9.67 36.42
N VAL A 7 6.81 -10.56 37.42
CA VAL A 7 6.26 -10.32 38.75
C VAL A 7 7.07 -9.24 39.47
N ARG A 8 8.38 -9.24 39.28
CA ARG A 8 9.26 -8.18 39.82
C ARG A 8 8.93 -6.82 39.19
N ASP A 9 8.73 -6.76 37.88
CA ASP A 9 8.45 -5.50 37.17
C ASP A 9 7.04 -4.98 37.48
N GLN A 10 6.04 -5.86 37.65
CA GLN A 10 4.72 -5.47 38.15
C GLN A 10 4.80 -4.86 39.55
N ILE A 11 5.52 -5.50 40.48
CA ILE A 11 5.66 -4.98 41.85
C ILE A 11 6.38 -3.63 41.84
N ILE A 12 7.43 -3.47 41.04
CA ILE A 12 8.17 -2.20 40.94
C ILE A 12 7.27 -1.09 40.38
N ASN A 13 6.49 -1.37 39.33
CA ASN A 13 5.61 -0.38 38.73
C ASN A 13 4.45 0.00 39.64
N SER A 14 3.84 -0.97 40.34
CA SER A 14 2.79 -0.70 41.33
C SER A 14 3.32 0.10 42.52
N LEU A 15 4.51 -0.27 43.05
CA LEU A 15 5.12 0.44 44.18
C LEU A 15 5.55 1.86 43.78
N ARG A 16 6.07 2.04 42.56
CA ARG A 16 6.45 3.35 42.04
C ARG A 16 5.21 4.23 41.80
N GLY A 17 4.10 3.65 41.34
CA GLY A 17 2.81 4.34 41.22
C GLY A 17 2.29 4.81 42.57
N TYR A 18 2.32 3.94 43.58
CA TYR A 18 1.85 4.23 44.94
C TYR A 18 2.73 5.29 45.65
N LEU A 19 4.05 5.13 45.58
CA LEU A 19 5.00 6.12 46.13
C LEU A 19 4.90 7.47 45.42
N ARG A 20 4.60 7.48 44.11
CA ARG A 20 4.38 8.70 43.36
C ARG A 20 3.10 9.39 43.80
N SER A 21 1.97 8.68 43.93
CA SER A 21 0.71 9.27 44.40
C SER A 21 0.83 9.79 45.83
N GLU A 22 1.54 9.07 46.71
CA GLU A 22 1.72 9.49 48.11
C GLU A 22 2.67 10.69 48.23
N LYS A 23 3.75 10.71 47.44
CA LYS A 23 4.66 11.86 47.40
C LYS A 23 4.00 13.08 46.75
N LEU A 24 3.13 12.90 45.76
CA LEU A 24 2.33 13.98 45.16
C LEU A 24 1.29 14.55 46.14
N GLY A 25 0.68 13.70 46.98
CA GLY A 25 -0.21 14.13 48.07
C GLY A 25 0.51 14.96 49.16
N SER A 26 1.80 14.72 49.38
CA SER A 26 2.60 15.46 50.36
C SER A 26 2.98 16.89 49.96
N TYR A 27 2.74 17.30 48.71
CA TYR A 27 3.08 18.64 48.21
C TYR A 27 1.96 19.68 48.35
N GLU A 28 0.81 19.35 48.95
CA GLU A 28 -0.32 20.27 49.24
C GLU A 28 -0.67 21.25 48.11
N MET A 29 -0.50 20.86 46.84
CA MET A 29 -0.98 21.64 45.71
C MET A 29 -2.46 21.31 45.52
N ALA A 30 -3.32 22.15 46.09
CA ALA A 30 -4.76 22.08 45.85
C ALA A 30 -5.05 22.14 44.34
N GLY A 31 -5.74 21.13 43.81
CA GLY A 31 -6.12 21.04 42.40
C GLY A 31 -5.16 20.28 41.48
N LEU A 32 -4.11 19.64 42.00
CA LEU A 32 -3.15 18.89 41.18
C LEU A 32 -3.76 17.69 40.44
N ASP A 33 -4.75 16.99 41.02
CA ASP A 33 -5.49 15.92 40.33
C ASP A 33 -6.28 16.46 39.13
N GLN A 34 -6.83 17.68 39.25
CA GLN A 34 -7.51 18.38 38.17
C GLN A 34 -6.53 18.79 37.05
N ILE A 35 -5.34 19.26 37.42
CA ILE A 35 -4.27 19.63 36.47
C ILE A 35 -3.75 18.38 35.74
N ILE A 36 -3.67 17.22 36.40
CA ILE A 36 -3.26 15.96 35.78
C ILE A 36 -4.34 15.44 34.83
N ASP A 37 -5.62 15.53 35.19
CA ASP A 37 -6.74 15.19 34.28
C ASP A 37 -6.80 16.14 33.07
N ASP A 38 -6.56 17.44 33.27
CA ASP A 38 -6.51 18.41 32.18
C ASP A 38 -5.30 18.20 31.25
N ILE A 39 -4.16 17.78 31.79
CA ILE A 39 -2.97 17.41 30.99
C ILE A 39 -3.20 16.10 30.22
N ASN A 40 -3.87 15.10 30.81
CA ASN A 40 -4.18 13.84 30.14
C ASN A 40 -5.24 13.98 29.03
N LYS A 41 -6.03 15.07 29.03
CA LYS A 41 -6.93 15.46 27.94
C LYS A 41 -6.24 16.19 26.79
N VAL A 42 -4.94 16.55 26.93
CA VAL A 42 -4.19 17.18 25.84
C VAL A 42 -3.86 16.12 24.79
N ASN A 43 -4.78 15.96 23.83
CA ASN A 43 -4.55 15.20 22.61
C ASN A 43 -3.60 15.99 21.70
N ILE A 44 -2.29 15.73 21.80
CA ILE A 44 -1.30 16.35 20.92
C ILE A 44 -1.38 15.66 19.55
N ASN A 45 -2.16 16.26 18.64
CA ASN A 45 -2.16 15.90 17.23
C ASN A 45 -0.91 16.51 16.56
N LEU A 46 0.15 15.72 16.44
CA LEU A 46 1.38 16.12 15.76
C LEU A 46 1.22 15.95 14.25
N THR A 47 0.78 17.02 13.60
CA THR A 47 0.83 17.21 12.14
C THR A 47 2.24 17.71 11.77
N THR A 48 2.94 17.03 10.86
CA THR A 48 4.37 17.26 10.60
C THR A 48 4.58 17.89 9.23
N ILE A 49 4.69 19.23 9.19
CA ILE A 49 4.77 19.96 7.92
C ILE A 49 6.21 19.89 7.40
N LYS A 50 6.41 19.23 6.25
CA LYS A 50 7.60 19.48 5.44
C LYS A 50 7.40 20.80 4.70
N LEU A 51 8.06 21.85 5.20
CA LEU A 51 8.11 23.16 4.58
C LEU A 51 9.11 23.12 3.40
N GLY A 52 8.61 23.22 2.17
CA GLY A 52 9.46 23.50 1.01
C GLY A 52 9.88 24.97 0.98
N ASP A 53 11.05 25.28 0.40
CA ASP A 53 11.62 26.63 0.29
C ASP A 53 10.76 27.65 -0.50
N ASP A 54 9.54 27.29 -0.92
CA ASP A 54 8.59 28.14 -1.65
C ASP A 54 7.23 28.39 -0.95
N GLY A 55 7.05 27.90 0.29
CA GLY A 55 5.84 28.18 1.08
C GLY A 55 4.56 27.50 0.57
N SER A 56 4.66 26.41 -0.20
CA SER A 56 3.50 25.59 -0.55
C SER A 56 3.21 24.52 0.51
N GLU A 57 2.02 24.58 1.12
CA GLU A 57 1.51 23.58 2.08
C GLU A 57 1.10 22.31 1.34
N ASN A 58 1.84 21.21 1.53
CA ASN A 58 1.60 19.92 0.87
C ASN A 58 1.78 18.73 1.82
N GLU A 59 1.12 18.77 2.99
CA GLU A 59 1.12 17.64 3.92
C GLU A 59 0.16 16.51 3.50
N SER A 60 -1.02 16.85 2.99
CA SER A 60 -2.04 15.85 2.65
C SER A 60 -1.71 15.04 1.38
N SER A 61 -0.83 15.55 0.50
CA SER A 61 -0.45 14.87 -0.73
C SER A 61 0.61 13.79 -0.50
N THR A 62 1.47 13.95 0.51
CA THR A 62 2.56 12.99 0.77
C THR A 62 2.02 11.70 1.39
N GLU A 63 1.14 11.76 2.38
CA GLU A 63 0.55 10.55 2.99
C GLU A 63 -0.25 9.72 1.96
N MET A 64 -1.05 10.38 1.13
CA MET A 64 -1.79 9.72 0.06
C MET A 64 -0.83 9.13 -0.99
N ALA A 65 0.22 9.85 -1.36
CA ALA A 65 1.23 9.37 -2.29
C ALA A 65 1.97 8.12 -1.79
N MET A 66 2.26 8.06 -0.49
CA MET A 66 2.83 6.86 0.13
C MET A 66 1.86 5.67 0.05
N ILE A 67 0.57 5.87 0.36
CA ILE A 67 -0.42 4.78 0.28
C ILE A 67 -0.58 4.29 -1.16
N VAL A 68 -0.67 5.22 -2.11
CA VAL A 68 -0.77 4.91 -3.54
C VAL A 68 0.46 4.16 -4.03
N SER A 69 1.67 4.57 -3.63
CA SER A 69 2.91 3.89 -4.05
C SER A 69 2.98 2.46 -3.51
N LEU A 70 2.57 2.22 -2.25
CA LEU A 70 2.50 0.88 -1.68
C LEU A 70 1.49 -0.02 -2.41
N VAL A 71 0.32 0.52 -2.77
CA VAL A 71 -0.68 -0.21 -3.56
C VAL A 71 -0.13 -0.57 -4.94
N PHE A 72 0.53 0.36 -5.63
CA PHE A 72 1.16 0.09 -6.92
C PHE A 72 2.29 -0.94 -6.81
N ALA A 73 3.14 -0.86 -5.78
CA ALA A 73 4.19 -1.83 -5.52
C ALA A 73 3.62 -3.24 -5.30
N LEU A 74 2.55 -3.35 -4.51
CA LEU A 74 1.84 -4.61 -4.27
C LEU A 74 1.21 -5.16 -5.55
N LEU A 75 0.58 -4.29 -6.36
CA LEU A 75 0.00 -4.68 -7.65
C LEU A 75 1.07 -5.18 -8.61
N THR A 76 2.18 -4.46 -8.78
CA THR A 76 3.29 -4.91 -9.63
C THR A 76 3.83 -6.26 -9.15
N TYR A 77 4.05 -6.40 -7.83
CA TYR A 77 4.44 -7.66 -7.20
C TYR A 77 3.49 -8.81 -7.59
N MET A 78 2.18 -8.63 -7.37
CA MET A 78 1.20 -9.67 -7.63
C MET A 78 1.14 -10.04 -9.11
N PHE A 79 1.15 -9.05 -10.00
CA PHE A 79 1.08 -9.28 -11.43
C PHE A 79 2.33 -10.00 -11.94
N VAL A 80 3.51 -9.52 -11.58
CA VAL A 80 4.79 -10.15 -11.98
C VAL A 80 4.84 -11.60 -11.53
N PHE A 81 4.44 -11.88 -10.28
CA PHE A 81 4.44 -13.23 -9.74
C PHE A 81 3.41 -14.14 -10.42
N ILE A 82 2.15 -13.70 -10.50
CA ILE A 82 1.04 -14.51 -11.06
C ILE A 82 1.24 -14.75 -12.55
N TYR A 83 1.43 -13.69 -13.34
CA TYR A 83 1.56 -13.82 -14.79
C TYR A 83 2.91 -14.42 -15.20
N GLY A 84 3.96 -14.21 -14.41
CA GLY A 84 5.22 -14.92 -14.57
C GLY A 84 5.03 -16.43 -14.39
N ALA A 85 4.37 -16.86 -13.32
CA ALA A 85 4.05 -18.26 -13.09
C ALA A 85 3.18 -18.88 -14.22
N GLN A 86 2.24 -18.12 -14.78
CA GLN A 86 1.45 -18.56 -15.94
C GLN A 86 2.29 -18.77 -17.19
N VAL A 87 3.25 -17.88 -17.48
CA VAL A 87 4.20 -18.06 -18.60
C VAL A 87 4.97 -19.36 -18.43
N MET A 88 5.51 -19.60 -17.24
CA MET A 88 6.28 -20.82 -16.92
C MET A 88 5.45 -22.09 -17.13
N GLN A 89 4.23 -22.12 -16.57
CA GLN A 89 3.31 -23.25 -16.74
C GLN A 89 2.95 -23.48 -18.20
N GLY A 90 2.66 -22.40 -18.94
CA GLY A 90 2.32 -22.50 -20.36
C GLY A 90 3.46 -23.10 -21.20
N VAL A 91 4.72 -22.73 -20.94
CA VAL A 91 5.87 -23.29 -21.67
C VAL A 91 6.06 -24.78 -21.33
N MET A 92 5.90 -25.13 -20.05
CA MET A 92 6.02 -26.51 -19.59
C MET A 92 4.91 -27.39 -20.16
N GLU A 93 3.67 -26.89 -20.25
CA GLU A 93 2.55 -27.59 -20.89
C GLU A 93 2.82 -27.84 -22.37
N GLU A 94 3.35 -26.86 -23.11
CA GLU A 94 3.69 -27.04 -24.53
C GLU A 94 4.78 -28.08 -24.75
N LYS A 95 5.78 -28.13 -23.87
CA LYS A 95 6.87 -29.10 -23.92
C LYS A 95 6.41 -30.52 -23.55
N THR A 96 5.55 -30.63 -22.54
CA THR A 96 5.08 -31.92 -22.01
C THR A 96 4.01 -32.54 -22.90
N ASN A 97 3.15 -31.70 -23.48
CA ASN A 97 2.17 -32.14 -24.44
C ASN A 97 2.83 -32.32 -25.81
N ARG A 98 2.30 -33.19 -26.66
CA ARG A 98 2.77 -33.43 -28.04
C ARG A 98 2.64 -32.19 -28.98
N ILE A 99 2.33 -31.04 -28.39
CA ILE A 99 2.12 -29.76 -29.03
C ILE A 99 3.45 -29.22 -29.59
N ILE A 100 4.58 -29.41 -28.91
CA ILE A 100 5.88 -28.91 -29.39
C ILE A 100 6.35 -29.56 -30.69
N GLU A 101 6.09 -30.86 -30.91
CA GLU A 101 6.43 -31.57 -32.17
C GLU A 101 5.69 -30.96 -33.37
N VAL A 102 4.42 -30.61 -33.17
CA VAL A 102 3.57 -30.03 -34.21
C VAL A 102 3.96 -28.57 -34.46
N ILE A 103 4.17 -27.78 -33.42
CA ILE A 103 4.41 -26.34 -33.60
C ILE A 103 5.83 -26.03 -34.09
N VAL A 104 6.85 -26.77 -33.66
CA VAL A 104 8.24 -26.56 -34.13
C VAL A 104 8.40 -26.88 -35.63
N SER A 105 7.52 -27.71 -36.20
CA SER A 105 7.49 -27.95 -37.65
C SER A 105 6.96 -26.75 -38.46
N SER A 106 6.31 -25.78 -37.79
CA SER A 106 5.60 -24.67 -38.44
C SER A 106 6.15 -23.28 -38.08
N VAL A 107 6.66 -23.08 -36.86
CA VAL A 107 7.17 -21.79 -36.36
C VAL A 107 8.40 -22.00 -35.48
N LYS A 108 9.35 -21.05 -35.49
CA LYS A 108 10.57 -21.14 -34.67
C LYS A 108 10.24 -21.07 -33.17
N PRO A 109 10.93 -21.83 -32.30
CA PRO A 109 10.70 -21.83 -30.85
C PRO A 109 10.74 -20.44 -30.19
N PHE A 110 11.66 -19.57 -30.62
CA PHE A 110 11.80 -18.23 -30.06
C PHE A 110 10.60 -17.32 -30.40
N GLU A 111 10.07 -17.41 -31.62
CA GLU A 111 8.91 -16.64 -32.07
C GLU A 111 7.66 -17.07 -31.29
N LEU A 112 7.53 -18.36 -31.01
CA LEU A 112 6.46 -18.90 -30.17
C LEU A 112 6.53 -18.41 -28.72
N MET A 113 7.71 -18.45 -28.11
CA MET A 113 7.89 -17.98 -26.73
C MET A 113 7.64 -16.47 -26.61
N MET A 114 8.16 -15.68 -27.55
CA MET A 114 7.93 -14.23 -27.59
C MET A 114 6.43 -13.93 -27.77
N GLY A 115 5.74 -14.63 -28.67
CA GLY A 115 4.30 -14.49 -28.88
C GLY A 115 3.49 -14.83 -27.63
N LYS A 116 3.86 -15.89 -26.90
CA LYS A 116 3.23 -16.26 -25.62
C LYS A 116 3.43 -15.20 -24.54
N ILE A 117 4.67 -14.76 -24.34
CA ILE A 117 5.02 -13.75 -23.34
C ILE A 117 4.27 -12.44 -23.63
N LEU A 118 4.25 -11.99 -24.89
CA LEU A 118 3.49 -10.81 -25.29
C LEU A 118 1.98 -11.01 -25.14
N GLY A 119 1.45 -12.19 -25.47
CA GLY A 119 0.03 -12.52 -25.30
C GLY A 119 -0.42 -12.44 -23.85
N ILE A 120 0.36 -13.00 -22.92
CA ILE A 120 0.09 -12.91 -21.48
C ILE A 120 0.30 -11.45 -20.99
N ALA A 121 1.26 -10.71 -21.55
CA ALA A 121 1.40 -9.27 -21.29
C ALA A 121 0.12 -8.50 -21.64
N LEU A 122 -0.48 -8.79 -22.81
CA LEU A 122 -1.72 -8.17 -23.23
C LEU A 122 -2.88 -8.50 -22.29
N VAL A 123 -2.95 -9.73 -21.76
CA VAL A 123 -3.94 -10.11 -20.74
C VAL A 123 -3.71 -9.32 -19.44
N ALA A 124 -2.47 -9.11 -19.03
CA ALA A 124 -2.18 -8.28 -17.86
C ALA A 124 -2.59 -6.81 -18.09
N LEU A 125 -2.34 -6.27 -19.29
CA LEU A 125 -2.76 -4.90 -19.65
C LEU A 125 -4.28 -4.76 -19.70
N THR A 126 -5.02 -5.74 -20.23
CA THR A 126 -6.48 -5.71 -20.20
C THR A 126 -7.01 -5.78 -18.77
N GLN A 127 -6.37 -6.56 -17.90
CA GLN A 127 -6.74 -6.60 -16.48
C GLN A 127 -6.52 -5.22 -15.83
N VAL A 128 -5.38 -4.57 -16.02
CA VAL A 128 -5.13 -3.19 -15.52
C VAL A 128 -6.18 -2.22 -16.06
N ALA A 129 -6.53 -2.29 -17.35
CA ALA A 129 -7.55 -1.44 -17.94
C ALA A 129 -8.93 -1.64 -17.28
N LEU A 130 -9.30 -2.89 -16.99
CA LEU A 130 -10.55 -3.20 -16.27
C LEU A 130 -10.53 -2.65 -14.83
N TRP A 131 -9.40 -2.74 -14.13
CA TRP A 131 -9.25 -2.15 -12.80
C TRP A 131 -9.44 -0.64 -12.82
N ILE A 132 -8.84 0.07 -13.79
CA ILE A 132 -9.00 1.53 -13.92
C ILE A 132 -10.48 1.90 -14.15
N VAL A 133 -11.15 1.20 -15.07
CA VAL A 133 -12.57 1.43 -15.36
C VAL A 133 -13.44 1.13 -14.13
N LEU A 134 -13.18 0.01 -13.46
CA LEU A 134 -13.91 -0.40 -12.26
C LEU A 134 -13.74 0.60 -11.12
N THR A 135 -12.52 1.06 -10.85
CA THR A 135 -12.25 2.09 -9.84
C THR A 135 -12.96 3.39 -10.18
N GLY A 136 -12.97 3.82 -11.45
CA GLY A 136 -13.72 5.02 -11.87
C GLY A 136 -15.24 4.89 -11.64
N ILE A 137 -15.80 3.72 -11.96
CA ILE A 137 -17.23 3.42 -11.72
C ILE A 137 -17.53 3.40 -10.22
N ILE A 138 -16.69 2.75 -9.42
CA ILE A 138 -16.84 2.68 -7.96
C ILE A 138 -16.79 4.09 -7.38
N LEU A 139 -15.77 4.91 -7.68
CA LEU A 139 -15.68 6.27 -7.16
C LEU A 139 -16.91 7.12 -7.52
N SER A 140 -17.42 6.99 -8.74
CA SER A 140 -18.63 7.69 -9.20
C SER A 140 -19.89 7.19 -8.51
N GLY A 141 -20.04 5.87 -8.36
CA GLY A 141 -21.19 5.25 -7.70
C GLY A 141 -21.20 5.51 -6.19
N VAL A 142 -20.03 5.50 -5.57
CA VAL A 142 -19.88 5.81 -4.16
C VAL A 142 -20.15 7.30 -3.91
N LYS A 143 -19.70 8.22 -4.78
CA LYS A 143 -20.13 9.63 -4.72
C LYS A 143 -21.67 9.75 -4.76
N MET A 144 -22.33 9.05 -5.67
CA MET A 144 -23.80 9.09 -5.80
C MET A 144 -24.53 8.49 -4.59
N ALA A 145 -24.00 7.42 -3.99
CA ALA A 145 -24.62 6.74 -2.85
C ALA A 145 -24.43 7.51 -1.54
N PHE A 146 -23.29 8.19 -1.35
CA PHE A 146 -22.97 8.91 -0.12
C PHE A 146 -23.24 10.42 -0.18
N SER A 147 -23.39 11.02 -1.37
CA SER A 147 -23.78 12.44 -1.51
C SER A 147 -25.15 12.72 -0.91
N SER A 148 -26.07 11.75 -0.90
CA SER A 148 -27.40 11.92 -0.31
C SER A 148 -27.41 12.00 1.22
N GLU A 149 -26.43 11.40 1.89
CA GLU A 149 -26.29 11.46 3.35
C GLU A 149 -25.38 12.63 3.78
N SER A 150 -24.30 12.93 3.04
CA SER A 150 -23.39 14.02 3.37
C SER A 150 -24.00 15.41 3.14
N ASP A 151 -24.80 15.60 2.09
CA ASP A 151 -25.54 16.85 1.88
C ASP A 151 -26.64 17.04 2.93
N LEU A 152 -27.24 15.96 3.44
CA LEU A 152 -28.25 16.06 4.49
C LEU A 152 -27.61 16.38 5.86
N ALA A 153 -26.48 15.74 6.17
CA ALA A 153 -25.72 15.96 7.39
C ALA A 153 -25.11 17.37 7.45
N SER A 154 -24.50 17.85 6.35
CA SER A 154 -23.95 19.21 6.24
C SER A 154 -25.04 20.29 6.23
N ARG A 155 -26.24 20.00 5.70
CA ARG A 155 -27.39 20.88 5.82
C ARG A 155 -28.00 20.88 7.22
N MET A 156 -27.99 19.77 7.95
CA MET A 156 -28.41 19.72 9.36
C MET A 156 -27.44 20.48 10.27
N THR A 157 -26.12 20.32 10.10
CA THR A 157 -25.11 21.13 10.83
C THR A 157 -25.21 22.62 10.47
N GLY A 158 -25.47 22.94 9.20
CA GLY A 158 -25.71 24.32 8.76
C GLY A 158 -27.01 24.94 9.32
N ILE A 159 -28.04 24.12 9.57
CA ILE A 159 -29.30 24.56 10.21
C ILE A 159 -29.15 24.70 11.73
N GLU A 160 -28.33 23.86 12.39
CA GLU A 160 -28.06 23.94 13.84
C GLU A 160 -27.08 25.06 14.21
N MET A 161 -26.12 25.40 13.34
CA MET A 161 -25.28 26.60 13.50
C MET A 161 -26.09 27.90 13.40
N ALA A 162 -27.27 27.88 12.77
CA ALA A 162 -28.17 29.03 12.72
C ALA A 162 -29.07 29.17 13.98
N THR A 163 -29.19 28.13 14.82
CA THR A 163 -30.05 28.12 16.02
C THR A 163 -29.28 28.27 17.35
N GLY A 164 -27.95 28.35 17.33
CA GLY A 164 -27.16 28.87 18.47
C GLY A 164 -26.98 27.94 19.68
N ASN A 165 -27.27 26.64 19.56
CA ASN A 165 -26.99 25.66 20.62
C ASN A 165 -25.65 24.95 20.37
N ALA A 166 -24.62 25.31 21.14
CA ALA A 166 -23.24 24.86 20.97
C ALA A 166 -22.92 23.46 21.53
N ASP A 167 -23.75 22.91 22.43
CA ASP A 167 -23.44 21.66 23.15
C ASP A 167 -23.70 20.38 22.31
N ALA A 168 -24.44 20.47 21.20
CA ALA A 168 -24.73 19.32 20.33
C ALA A 168 -23.78 19.23 19.12
N THR A 169 -23.02 20.30 18.84
CA THR A 169 -22.18 20.40 17.63
C THR A 169 -20.89 19.56 17.77
N GLU A 170 -20.36 19.41 18.99
CA GLU A 170 -19.19 18.58 19.26
C GLU A 170 -19.50 17.07 19.23
N ALA A 171 -20.69 16.66 19.68
CA ALA A 171 -21.11 15.25 19.67
C ALA A 171 -21.35 14.69 18.25
N ILE A 172 -21.60 15.55 17.26
CA ILE A 172 -21.79 15.17 15.85
C ILE A 172 -20.44 15.17 15.10
N ALA A 173 -19.44 15.93 15.56
CA ALA A 173 -18.13 16.01 14.92
C ALA A 173 -17.29 14.72 15.09
N GLU A 174 -17.35 14.07 16.25
CA GLU A 174 -16.57 12.86 16.53
C GLU A 174 -17.11 11.59 15.86
N GLN A 175 -18.35 11.60 15.38
CA GLN A 175 -18.95 10.52 14.58
C GLN A 175 -18.90 10.81 13.07
N SER A 176 -17.89 11.55 12.61
CA SER A 176 -17.63 11.79 11.19
C SER A 176 -16.31 11.14 10.75
N ASN A 177 -16.12 9.85 11.07
CA ASN A 177 -15.25 8.97 10.29
C ASN A 177 -15.89 8.63 8.92
N SER A 178 -16.54 9.62 8.29
CA SER A 178 -17.07 9.50 6.95
C SER A 178 -15.89 9.59 5.99
N PHE A 179 -15.76 8.60 5.12
CA PHE A 179 -14.80 8.64 4.03
C PHE A 179 -15.06 9.91 3.22
N ASN A 180 -14.16 10.90 3.34
CA ASN A 180 -14.35 12.22 2.76
C ASN A 180 -13.98 12.16 1.26
N TYR A 181 -14.99 11.98 0.42
CA TYR A 181 -14.84 11.88 -1.04
C TYR A 181 -14.14 13.10 -1.65
N ASP A 182 -14.44 14.29 -1.15
CA ASP A 182 -13.87 15.54 -1.66
C ASP A 182 -12.37 15.65 -1.31
N LYS A 183 -11.96 15.17 -0.12
CA LYS A 183 -10.55 15.07 0.27
C LYS A 183 -9.80 14.04 -0.58
N VAL A 184 -10.41 12.90 -0.90
CA VAL A 184 -9.77 11.88 -1.76
C VAL A 184 -9.61 12.38 -3.19
N MET A 185 -10.64 13.03 -3.75
CA MET A 185 -10.58 13.53 -5.12
C MET A 185 -9.56 14.66 -5.29
N SER A 186 -9.55 15.63 -4.37
CA SER A 186 -8.56 16.73 -4.37
C SER A 186 -7.12 16.23 -4.25
N ASN A 187 -6.89 15.22 -3.40
CA ASN A 187 -5.57 14.59 -3.29
C ASN A 187 -5.20 13.81 -4.56
N MET A 188 -6.14 13.11 -5.20
CA MET A 188 -5.87 12.39 -6.45
C MET A 188 -5.53 13.33 -7.61
N GLU A 189 -6.20 14.47 -7.72
CA GLU A 189 -5.89 15.48 -8.76
C GLU A 189 -4.51 16.11 -8.55
N SER A 190 -4.08 16.30 -7.30
CA SER A 190 -2.76 16.86 -6.96
C SER A 190 -1.57 15.99 -7.40
N MET A 191 -1.78 14.68 -7.58
CA MET A 191 -0.71 13.70 -7.82
C MET A 191 -0.41 13.44 -9.30
N ASN A 192 -0.99 14.20 -10.23
CA ASN A 192 -0.92 13.93 -11.68
C ASN A 192 -1.17 12.43 -11.99
N PRO A 193 -2.43 11.97 -11.92
CA PRO A 193 -2.75 10.55 -12.03
C PRO A 193 -2.34 9.95 -13.37
N VAL A 194 -2.35 10.75 -14.45
CA VAL A 194 -1.95 10.31 -15.80
C VAL A 194 -0.46 10.02 -15.85
N GLY A 195 0.38 10.90 -15.32
CA GLY A 195 1.84 10.71 -15.28
C GLY A 195 2.22 9.47 -14.47
N THR A 196 1.61 9.31 -13.29
CA THR A 196 1.81 8.14 -12.42
C THR A 196 1.40 6.85 -13.13
N LEU A 197 0.27 6.85 -13.85
CA LEU A 197 -0.19 5.67 -14.60
C LEU A 197 0.76 5.29 -15.75
N ILE A 198 1.26 6.27 -16.51
CA ILE A 198 2.18 6.02 -17.62
C ILE A 198 3.49 5.42 -17.09
N LEU A 199 4.04 6.01 -16.03
CA LEU A 199 5.24 5.47 -15.37
C LEU A 199 4.99 4.07 -14.82
N PHE A 200 3.88 3.86 -14.12
CA PHE A 200 3.47 2.55 -13.66
C PHE A 200 3.44 1.53 -14.80
N LEU A 201 2.78 1.83 -15.93
CA LEU A 201 2.70 0.90 -17.06
C LEU A 201 4.07 0.61 -17.68
N LEU A 202 4.96 1.61 -17.75
CA LEU A 202 6.30 1.44 -18.30
C LEU A 202 7.15 0.52 -17.39
N TYR A 203 7.20 0.81 -16.09
CA TYR A 203 7.92 -0.01 -15.11
C TYR A 203 7.30 -1.40 -14.97
N PHE A 204 5.97 -1.48 -14.96
CA PHE A 204 5.22 -2.73 -14.93
C PHE A 204 5.56 -3.61 -16.14
N LEU A 205 5.47 -3.08 -17.36
CA LEU A 205 5.72 -3.86 -18.57
C LEU A 205 7.20 -4.25 -18.69
N GLY A 206 8.12 -3.35 -18.35
CA GLY A 206 9.55 -3.63 -18.33
C GLY A 206 9.91 -4.72 -17.32
N GLY A 207 9.41 -4.59 -16.09
CA GLY A 207 9.56 -5.59 -15.04
C GLY A 207 8.93 -6.92 -15.41
N TYR A 208 7.70 -6.89 -15.93
CA TYR A 208 6.99 -8.08 -16.39
C TYR A 208 7.78 -8.81 -17.48
N MET A 209 8.29 -8.13 -18.51
CA MET A 209 9.12 -8.77 -19.55
C MET A 209 10.36 -9.45 -18.99
N LEU A 210 11.05 -8.77 -18.07
CA LEU A 210 12.26 -9.28 -17.43
C LEU A 210 11.95 -10.54 -16.60
N TYR A 211 10.91 -10.51 -15.76
CA TYR A 211 10.52 -11.66 -14.95
C TYR A 211 9.89 -12.78 -15.78
N ALA A 212 9.06 -12.46 -16.77
CA ALA A 212 8.47 -13.44 -17.68
C ALA A 212 9.55 -14.22 -18.42
N SER A 213 10.66 -13.57 -18.82
CA SER A 213 11.80 -14.27 -19.42
C SER A 213 12.46 -15.28 -18.48
N LEU A 214 12.59 -14.95 -17.18
CA LEU A 214 13.13 -15.84 -16.15
C LEU A 214 12.21 -17.04 -15.93
N TYR A 215 10.90 -16.78 -15.79
CA TYR A 215 9.88 -17.81 -15.64
C TYR A 215 9.78 -18.72 -16.87
N ALA A 216 9.88 -18.15 -18.06
CA ALA A 216 9.92 -18.91 -19.30
C ALA A 216 11.17 -19.80 -19.40
N ALA A 217 12.33 -19.30 -18.97
CA ALA A 217 13.56 -20.09 -18.91
C ALA A 217 13.44 -21.28 -17.95
N ILE A 218 12.83 -21.09 -16.78
CA ILE A 218 12.55 -22.18 -15.84
C ILE A 218 11.57 -23.19 -16.43
N GLY A 219 10.48 -22.71 -17.04
CA GLY A 219 9.48 -23.57 -17.68
C GLY A 219 10.06 -24.40 -18.84
N ALA A 220 11.06 -23.86 -19.55
CA ALA A 220 11.79 -24.59 -20.59
C ALA A 220 12.80 -25.61 -20.00
N ALA A 221 13.44 -25.28 -18.87
CA ALA A 221 14.44 -26.13 -18.23
C ALA A 221 13.83 -27.35 -17.51
N VAL A 222 12.68 -27.17 -16.87
CA VAL A 222 12.02 -28.19 -16.04
C VAL A 222 11.03 -29.01 -16.88
N GLY A 223 10.70 -30.24 -16.46
CA GLY A 223 9.79 -31.13 -17.18
C GLY A 223 8.60 -31.62 -16.35
N ASN A 224 8.53 -31.27 -15.07
CA ASN A 224 7.61 -31.82 -14.08
C ASN A 224 7.14 -30.72 -13.12
N ASN A 225 5.82 -30.69 -12.87
CA ASN A 225 5.18 -29.66 -12.02
C ASN A 225 5.76 -29.58 -10.60
N THR A 226 6.26 -30.69 -10.06
CA THR A 226 6.82 -30.77 -8.69
C THR A 226 8.15 -30.04 -8.56
N ASP A 227 9.01 -30.11 -9.56
CA ASP A 227 10.35 -29.51 -9.48
C ASP A 227 10.26 -28.00 -9.76
N THR A 228 9.30 -27.60 -10.61
CA THR A 228 9.03 -26.20 -10.95
C THR A 228 8.83 -25.32 -9.72
N GLN A 229 8.15 -25.82 -8.68
CA GLN A 229 7.95 -25.06 -7.43
C GLN A 229 9.26 -24.75 -6.70
N GLN A 230 10.25 -25.66 -6.77
CA GLN A 230 11.57 -25.43 -6.17
C GLN A 230 12.37 -24.39 -6.96
N PHE A 231 12.19 -24.35 -8.29
CA PHE A 231 12.82 -23.36 -9.16
C PHE A 231 12.13 -22.00 -9.16
N MET A 232 10.95 -21.85 -8.55
CA MET A 232 10.35 -20.53 -8.33
C MET A 232 11.11 -19.71 -7.28
N LEU A 233 11.68 -20.36 -6.25
CA LEU A 233 12.32 -19.67 -5.12
C LEU A 233 13.41 -18.67 -5.55
N PRO A 234 14.36 -19.00 -6.44
CA PRO A 234 15.36 -18.06 -6.93
C PRO A 234 14.77 -16.80 -7.60
N VAL A 235 13.60 -16.91 -8.23
CA VAL A 235 12.91 -15.77 -8.85
C VAL A 235 12.17 -14.94 -7.82
N THR A 236 11.57 -15.61 -6.84
CA THR A 236 10.77 -14.99 -5.79
C THR A 236 11.63 -14.21 -4.80
N ILE A 237 12.87 -14.63 -4.53
CA ILE A 237 13.77 -13.94 -3.57
C ILE A 237 13.99 -12.46 -3.95
N PRO A 238 14.43 -12.11 -5.18
CA PRO A 238 14.52 -10.72 -5.61
C PRO A 238 13.19 -9.95 -5.52
N ILE A 239 12.08 -10.61 -5.85
CA ILE A 239 10.73 -10.01 -5.80
C ILE A 239 10.35 -9.65 -4.35
N ILE A 240 10.54 -10.58 -3.40
CA ILE A 240 10.27 -10.36 -1.98
C ILE A 240 11.16 -9.24 -1.43
N LEU A 241 12.43 -9.23 -1.83
CA LEU A 241 13.36 -8.18 -1.43
C LEU A 241 12.87 -6.82 -1.93
N ALA A 242 12.43 -6.72 -3.18
CA ALA A 242 11.87 -5.50 -3.73
C ALA A 242 10.64 -5.03 -2.94
N LEU A 243 9.74 -5.96 -2.59
CA LEU A 243 8.56 -5.64 -1.78
C LEU A 243 8.95 -5.12 -0.38
N TYR A 244 9.97 -5.72 0.25
CA TYR A 244 10.49 -5.24 1.53
C TYR A 244 11.04 -3.81 1.42
N VAL A 245 11.78 -3.52 0.35
CA VAL A 245 12.29 -2.16 0.11
C VAL A 245 11.17 -1.19 -0.21
N ALA A 246 10.11 -1.58 -0.94
CA ALA A 246 8.93 -0.75 -1.15
C ALA A 246 8.21 -0.41 0.17
N MET A 247 8.13 -1.35 1.11
CA MET A 247 7.64 -1.08 2.46
C MET A 247 8.56 -0.15 3.27
N ALA A 248 9.87 -0.17 3.01
CA ALA A 248 10.81 0.78 3.57
C ALA A 248 10.67 2.17 2.92
N ALA A 249 10.42 2.22 1.61
CA ALA A 249 10.16 3.43 0.84
C ALA A 249 8.89 4.13 1.31
N PHE A 250 7.84 3.37 1.66
CA PHE A 250 6.63 3.91 2.27
C PHE A 250 6.92 4.73 3.54
N ARG A 251 7.84 4.26 4.40
CA ARG A 251 8.18 4.97 5.64
C ARG A 251 9.20 6.09 5.42
N ASN A 252 10.20 5.85 4.57
CA ASN A 252 11.29 6.76 4.30
C ASN A 252 11.68 6.72 2.82
N PRO A 253 11.01 7.52 1.95
CA PRO A 253 11.23 7.50 0.51
C PRO A 253 12.65 7.89 0.08
N HIS A 254 13.34 8.70 0.88
CA HIS A 254 14.69 9.22 0.57
C HIS A 254 15.83 8.38 1.15
N SER A 255 15.55 7.16 1.62
CA SER A 255 16.58 6.27 2.13
C SER A 255 17.51 5.79 1.02
N ASP A 256 18.81 5.69 1.28
CA ASP A 256 19.81 5.16 0.35
C ASP A 256 19.43 3.78 -0.19
N MET A 257 18.75 2.97 0.63
CA MET A 257 18.25 1.66 0.21
C MET A 257 17.25 1.78 -0.96
N VAL A 258 16.32 2.72 -0.89
CA VAL A 258 15.30 2.94 -1.93
C VAL A 258 15.95 3.42 -3.22
N PHE A 259 16.94 4.31 -3.11
CA PHE A 259 17.71 4.79 -4.27
C PHE A 259 18.44 3.64 -4.98
N TRP A 260 19.18 2.80 -4.26
CA TRP A 260 19.95 1.72 -4.90
C TRP A 260 19.05 0.62 -5.50
N PHE A 261 17.97 0.24 -4.81
CA PHE A 261 17.07 -0.81 -5.30
C PHE A 261 16.10 -0.33 -6.38
N SER A 262 15.84 0.98 -6.51
CA SER A 262 15.14 1.53 -7.67
C SER A 262 16.00 1.56 -8.94
N MET A 263 17.33 1.44 -8.81
CA MET A 263 18.25 1.37 -9.96
C MET A 263 18.42 -0.05 -10.53
N ILE A 264 18.25 -1.08 -9.70
CA ILE A 264 18.48 -2.47 -10.09
C ILE A 264 17.27 -3.00 -10.88
N PRO A 265 17.43 -3.52 -12.11
CA PRO A 265 16.30 -3.88 -12.99
C PRO A 265 15.32 -4.92 -12.42
N PHE A 266 15.78 -5.80 -11.53
CA PHE A 266 14.91 -6.79 -10.88
C PHE A 266 14.02 -6.14 -9.81
N THR A 267 14.51 -5.11 -9.11
CA THR A 267 13.78 -4.51 -7.98
C THR A 267 13.09 -3.20 -8.36
N SER A 268 13.57 -2.50 -9.38
CA SER A 268 13.03 -1.22 -9.86
C SER A 268 11.56 -1.20 -10.27
N PRO A 269 10.93 -2.30 -10.76
CA PRO A 269 9.50 -2.26 -11.09
C PRO A 269 8.59 -2.16 -9.86
N ILE A 270 9.08 -2.59 -8.69
CA ILE A 270 8.31 -2.70 -7.45
C ILE A 270 8.68 -1.58 -6.46
N VAL A 271 9.93 -1.12 -6.46
CA VAL A 271 10.48 -0.10 -5.54
C VAL A 271 10.25 1.31 -6.05
#